data_AF-A0AA38TW14-F1
#
_entry.id   AF-A0AA38TW14-F1
#
_cell.length_a   1.000
_cell.length_b   1.000
_cell.length_c   1.000
_cell.angle_alpha   90.00
_cell.angle_beta   90.00
_cell.angle_gamma   90.00
#
_symmetry.space_group_name_H-M   'P 1'
#
loop_
_entity.id
_entity.type
_entity.pdbx_description
1 polymer ?
#
loop_
_entity_poly.entity_id
_entity_poly.type
_entity_poly.pdbx_seq_one_letter_code
_entity_poly.pdbx_strand_id
1 'polypeptide(L)'
;MVRRKEILHDSLPDSLYYKLVAGMIGETVNIANEIKDLKITTTKEEFEVWDNSLKSFELLGMKVGFLRDRIRLLARIVFESEGRVDIEKYTEAKNEQKRIEDEIKKVTERLVELNESGRKMEGVVDGLKQKVARLEMEIQKELLNTFVVFMELTNISKACIAGLESFRVASLKPLA
;
A
#
# COMPACT_ATOMS: atom_id res chain seq x y z
N MET A 1 4.89 15.50 -40.53
CA MET A 1 4.87 14.10 -41.02
C MET A 1 4.47 14.14 -42.49
N VAL A 2 5.42 13.96 -43.40
CA VAL A 2 5.13 14.01 -44.85
C VAL A 2 4.43 12.71 -45.23
N ARG A 3 3.18 12.79 -45.71
CA ARG A 3 2.50 11.62 -46.28
C ARG A 3 3.17 11.30 -47.62
N ARG A 4 3.90 10.19 -47.69
CA ARG A 4 4.43 9.67 -48.95
C ARG A 4 3.47 8.59 -49.46
N LYS A 5 2.95 8.76 -50.68
CA LYS A 5 2.12 7.77 -51.36
C LYS A 5 2.97 7.13 -52.45
N GLU A 6 3.41 5.92 -52.22
CA GLU A 6 4.30 5.17 -53.11
C GLU A 6 3.69 3.78 -53.32
N ILE A 7 3.65 3.31 -54.57
CA ILE A 7 3.17 1.96 -54.86
C ILE A 7 4.36 1.03 -54.70
N LEU A 8 4.28 0.18 -53.68
CA LEU A 8 5.44 -0.60 -53.19
C LEU A 8 5.98 -1.58 -54.24
N HIS A 9 5.11 -2.14 -55.09
CA HIS A 9 5.43 -3.24 -56.00
C HIS A 9 5.68 -2.80 -57.46
N ASP A 10 5.64 -1.50 -57.77
CA ASP A 10 5.78 -0.98 -59.15
C ASP A 10 7.12 -1.32 -59.84
N SER A 11 8.14 -1.68 -59.07
CA SER A 11 9.48 -2.02 -59.58
C SER A 11 9.81 -3.51 -59.44
N LEU A 12 8.82 -4.34 -59.10
CA LEU A 12 8.98 -5.79 -59.09
C LEU A 12 8.85 -6.35 -60.52
N PRO A 13 9.57 -7.42 -60.87
CA PRO A 13 9.41 -8.09 -62.15
C PRO A 13 8.00 -8.69 -62.32
N ASP A 14 7.40 -8.52 -63.50
CA ASP A 14 6.08 -9.10 -63.82
C ASP A 14 6.06 -10.65 -63.76
N SER A 15 7.23 -11.28 -63.88
CA SER A 15 7.41 -12.73 -63.76
C SER A 15 7.44 -13.23 -62.31
N LEU A 16 7.43 -12.33 -61.33
CA LEU A 16 7.48 -12.70 -59.92
C LEU A 16 6.15 -13.31 -59.48
N TYR A 17 6.23 -14.43 -58.75
CA TYR A 17 5.04 -15.16 -58.33
C TYR A 17 4.11 -14.28 -57.46
N TYR A 18 2.88 -14.05 -57.91
CA TYR A 18 1.97 -13.08 -57.29
C TYR A 18 1.68 -13.34 -55.80
N LYS A 19 1.72 -14.61 -55.33
CA LYS A 19 1.54 -14.89 -53.89
C LYS A 19 2.75 -14.45 -53.06
N LEU A 20 3.95 -14.50 -53.63
CA LEU A 20 5.15 -13.96 -52.98
C LEU A 20 5.03 -12.44 -52.85
N VAL A 21 4.59 -11.75 -53.91
CA VAL A 21 4.34 -10.30 -53.90
C VAL A 21 3.31 -9.94 -52.82
N ALA A 22 2.18 -10.66 -52.77
CA ALA A 22 1.17 -10.44 -51.74
C ALA A 22 1.71 -10.67 -50.32
N GLY A 23 2.53 -11.71 -50.11
CA GLY A 23 3.19 -11.98 -48.84
C GLY A 23 4.14 -10.85 -48.41
N MET A 24 4.98 -10.35 -49.32
CA MET A 24 5.90 -9.23 -49.05
C MET A 24 5.16 -7.94 -48.68
N ILE A 25 4.05 -7.65 -49.36
CA ILE A 25 3.18 -6.51 -49.03
C ILE A 25 2.57 -6.70 -47.64
N GLY A 26 2.04 -7.90 -47.34
CA GLY A 26 1.47 -8.23 -46.03
C GLY A 26 2.48 -8.02 -44.90
N GLU A 27 3.69 -8.54 -45.06
CA GLU A 27 4.77 -8.38 -44.08
C GLU A 27 5.19 -6.92 -43.91
N THR A 28 5.25 -6.16 -45.01
CA THR A 28 5.58 -4.72 -44.95
C THR A 28 4.52 -3.92 -44.20
N VAL A 29 3.24 -4.28 -44.35
CA VAL A 29 2.14 -3.69 -43.58
C VAL A 29 2.24 -4.10 -42.11
N ASN A 30 2.59 -5.35 -41.81
CA ASN A 30 2.80 -5.82 -40.45
C ASN A 30 3.91 -5.02 -39.74
N ILE A 31 5.09 -4.92 -40.36
CA ILE A 31 6.20 -4.11 -39.86
C ILE A 31 5.78 -2.64 -39.66
N ALA A 32 5.02 -2.06 -40.60
CA ALA A 32 4.54 -0.69 -40.45
C ALA A 32 3.59 -0.51 -39.24
N ASN A 33 2.77 -1.51 -38.94
CA ASN A 33 1.91 -1.51 -37.74
C ASN A 33 2.75 -1.66 -36.47
N GLU A 34 3.75 -2.55 -36.46
CA GLU A 34 4.65 -2.71 -35.31
C GLU A 34 5.45 -1.42 -35.03
N ILE A 35 5.92 -0.73 -36.07
CA ILE A 35 6.56 0.59 -35.95
C ILE A 35 5.59 1.65 -35.40
N LYS A 36 4.30 1.58 -35.75
CA LYS A 36 3.28 2.51 -35.26
C LYS A 36 3.05 2.32 -33.76
N ASP A 37 3.11 1.08 -33.27
CA ASP A 37 2.90 0.70 -31.88
C ASP A 37 4.22 0.55 -31.08
N LEU A 38 5.30 1.16 -31.60
CA LEU A 38 6.65 1.10 -31.03
C LEU A 38 6.66 1.55 -29.56
N LYS A 39 7.31 0.75 -28.71
CA LYS A 39 7.56 1.08 -27.31
C LYS A 39 9.04 1.35 -27.10
N ILE A 40 9.35 2.14 -26.08
CA ILE A 40 10.74 2.41 -25.71
C ILE A 40 11.49 1.17 -25.21
N THR A 41 10.75 0.11 -24.88
CA THR A 41 11.24 -1.20 -24.46
C THR A 41 11.52 -2.15 -25.62
N THR A 42 11.20 -1.77 -26.87
CA THR A 42 11.51 -2.56 -28.07
C THR A 42 13.02 -2.79 -28.15
N THR A 43 13.44 -4.02 -28.45
CA THR A 43 14.86 -4.40 -28.39
C THR A 43 15.59 -4.07 -29.69
N LYS A 44 16.92 -4.01 -29.64
CA LYS A 44 17.73 -3.74 -30.83
C LYS A 44 17.56 -4.85 -31.88
N GLU A 45 17.38 -6.09 -31.43
CA GLU A 45 17.18 -7.25 -32.29
C GLU A 45 15.88 -7.14 -33.11
N GLU A 46 14.79 -6.61 -32.53
CA GLU A 46 13.53 -6.37 -33.25
C GLU A 46 13.73 -5.37 -34.40
N PHE A 47 14.46 -4.28 -34.16
CA PHE A 47 14.82 -3.30 -35.20
C PHE A 47 15.66 -3.92 -36.34
N GLU A 48 16.62 -4.79 -36.00
CA GLU A 48 17.44 -5.49 -36.99
C GLU A 48 16.62 -6.48 -37.83
N VAL A 49 15.69 -7.21 -37.20
CA VAL A 49 14.78 -8.13 -37.92
C VAL A 49 13.95 -7.36 -38.95
N TRP A 50 13.36 -6.22 -38.55
CA TRP A 50 12.58 -5.39 -39.47
C TRP A 50 13.43 -4.82 -40.61
N ASP A 51 14.63 -4.26 -40.34
CA ASP A 51 15.49 -3.72 -41.40
C ASP A 51 15.97 -4.80 -42.37
N ASN A 52 16.28 -5.99 -41.88
CA ASN A 52 16.72 -7.11 -42.72
C ASN A 52 15.60 -7.66 -43.61
N SER A 53 14.38 -7.76 -43.09
CA SER A 53 13.19 -8.14 -43.88
C SER A 53 12.95 -7.12 -45.00
N LEU A 54 12.94 -5.83 -44.67
CA LEU A 54 12.74 -4.78 -45.67
C LEU A 54 13.92 -4.67 -46.66
N LYS A 55 15.15 -4.89 -46.22
CA LYS A 55 16.33 -4.95 -47.09
C LYS A 55 16.18 -6.06 -48.13
N SER A 56 15.68 -7.22 -47.72
CA SER A 56 15.43 -8.34 -48.63
C SER A 56 14.35 -8.01 -49.65
N PHE A 57 13.29 -7.31 -49.24
CA PHE A 57 12.24 -6.85 -50.16
C PHE A 57 12.75 -5.78 -51.12
N GLU A 58 13.59 -4.85 -50.64
CA GLU A 58 14.23 -3.83 -51.48
C GLU A 58 15.12 -4.46 -52.56
N LEU A 59 15.90 -5.48 -52.21
CA LEU A 59 16.74 -6.23 -53.16
C LEU A 59 15.94 -6.94 -54.25
N LEU A 60 14.70 -7.34 -53.94
CA LEU A 60 13.77 -7.93 -54.93
C LEU A 60 13.10 -6.89 -55.82
N GLY A 61 13.34 -5.60 -55.59
CA GLY A 61 12.80 -4.49 -56.37
C GLY A 61 11.65 -3.73 -55.68
N MET A 62 11.34 -4.02 -54.42
CA MET A 62 10.26 -3.35 -53.70
C MET A 62 10.69 -1.96 -53.21
N LYS A 63 9.83 -0.95 -53.38
CA LYS A 63 10.13 0.44 -52.96
C LYS A 63 9.90 0.62 -51.46
N VAL A 64 10.80 0.13 -50.62
CA VAL A 64 10.68 0.20 -49.14
C VAL A 64 11.80 0.98 -48.44
N GLY A 65 12.73 1.59 -49.18
CA GLY A 65 13.84 2.34 -48.60
C GLY A 65 13.41 3.42 -47.59
N PHE A 66 12.27 4.07 -47.80
CA PHE A 66 11.74 5.06 -46.87
C PHE A 66 11.36 4.48 -45.49
N LEU A 67 10.90 3.22 -45.43
CA LEU A 67 10.62 2.52 -44.17
C LEU A 67 11.93 2.13 -43.47
N ARG A 68 12.93 1.71 -44.24
CA ARG A 68 14.26 1.40 -43.70
C ARG A 68 14.91 2.62 -43.06
N ASP A 69 14.85 3.77 -43.73
CA ASP A 69 15.35 5.04 -43.18
C ASP A 69 14.62 5.45 -41.90
N ARG A 70 13.30 5.19 -41.84
CA ARG A 70 12.48 5.42 -40.64
C ARG A 70 12.92 4.52 -39.48
N ILE A 71 13.15 3.23 -39.72
CA ILE A 71 13.61 2.27 -38.71
C ILE A 71 14.97 2.69 -38.16
N ARG A 72 15.93 3.02 -39.03
CA ARG A 72 17.26 3.49 -38.60
C ARG A 72 17.20 4.76 -37.77
N LEU A 73 16.35 5.72 -38.18
CA LEU A 73 16.13 6.95 -37.41
C LEU A 73 15.59 6.63 -36.00
N LEU A 74 14.58 5.77 -35.91
CA LEU A 74 13.99 5.37 -34.64
C LEU A 74 14.99 4.60 -33.76
N ALA A 75 15.75 3.66 -34.34
CA ALA A 75 16.80 2.94 -33.64
C ALA A 75 17.84 3.91 -33.05
N ARG A 76 18.29 4.90 -33.83
CA ARG A 76 19.20 5.95 -33.35
C ARG A 76 18.59 6.76 -32.21
N ILE A 77 17.32 7.13 -32.29
CA ILE A 77 16.64 7.86 -31.21
C ILE A 77 16.59 7.03 -29.93
N VAL A 78 16.24 5.75 -30.03
CA VAL A 78 16.07 4.86 -28.88
C VAL A 78 17.42 4.44 -28.26
N PHE A 79 18.43 4.14 -29.09
CA PHE A 79 19.67 3.49 -28.63
C PHE A 79 20.93 4.37 -28.66
N GLU A 80 20.96 5.41 -29.50
CA GLU A 80 22.17 6.20 -29.75
C GLU A 80 22.04 7.67 -29.34
N SER A 81 20.85 8.12 -28.91
CA SER A 81 20.67 9.48 -28.40
C SER A 81 21.11 9.59 -26.93
N GLU A 82 21.48 10.80 -26.49
CA GLU A 82 21.68 11.15 -25.07
C GLU A 82 20.49 10.73 -24.19
N GLY A 83 19.31 10.57 -24.80
CA GLY A 83 18.10 10.08 -24.16
C GLY A 83 18.17 8.64 -23.62
N ARG A 84 19.15 7.81 -23.98
CA ARG A 84 19.30 6.46 -23.38
C ARG A 84 19.53 6.53 -21.87
N VAL A 85 20.37 7.48 -21.44
CA VAL A 85 20.63 7.73 -20.01
C VAL A 85 19.35 8.21 -19.32
N ASP A 86 18.55 9.04 -19.99
CA ASP A 86 17.29 9.52 -19.43
C ASP A 86 16.20 8.45 -19.37
N ILE A 87 16.16 7.53 -20.35
CA ILE A 87 15.25 6.38 -20.36
C ILE A 87 15.58 5.39 -19.25
N GLU A 88 16.87 5.11 -19.04
CA GLU A 88 17.36 4.26 -17.96
C GLU A 88 17.02 4.87 -16.60
N LYS A 89 17.36 6.15 -16.39
CA LYS A 89 16.98 6.90 -15.18
C LYS A 89 15.47 6.93 -14.95
N TYR A 90 14.67 7.12 -16.00
CA TYR A 90 13.21 7.08 -15.89
C TYR A 90 12.71 5.69 -15.46
N THR A 91 13.28 4.64 -16.03
CA THR A 91 12.92 3.26 -15.71
C THR A 91 13.30 2.91 -14.27
N GLU A 92 14.50 3.30 -13.84
CA GLU A 92 14.96 3.17 -12.46
C GLU A 92 14.07 3.95 -11.48
N ALA A 93 13.80 5.24 -11.77
CA ALA A 93 12.94 6.07 -10.94
C ALA A 93 11.53 5.49 -10.81
N LYS A 94 10.98 4.94 -11.89
CA LYS A 94 9.67 4.29 -11.89
C LYS A 94 9.65 2.99 -11.06
N ASN A 95 10.70 2.19 -11.15
CA ASN A 95 10.84 0.97 -10.35
C ASN A 95 10.99 1.32 -8.85
N GLU A 96 11.77 2.34 -8.55
CA GLU A 96 11.97 2.84 -7.19
C GLU A 96 10.67 3.43 -6.62
N GLN A 97 9.94 4.21 -7.41
CA GLN A 97 8.61 4.71 -7.03
C GLN A 97 7.68 3.55 -6.65
N LYS A 98 7.61 2.50 -7.47
CA LYS A 98 6.78 1.33 -7.18
C LYS A 98 7.22 0.64 -5.88
N ARG A 99 8.52 0.50 -5.65
CA ARG A 99 9.06 -0.07 -4.40
C ARG A 99 8.63 0.74 -3.18
N ILE A 100 8.72 2.08 -3.27
CA ILE A 100 8.29 3.00 -2.22
C ILE A 100 6.78 2.88 -1.97
N GLU A 101 5.97 2.80 -3.03
CA GLU A 101 4.51 2.61 -2.92
C GLU A 101 4.17 1.29 -2.19
N ASP A 102 4.86 0.20 -2.51
CA ASP A 102 4.69 -1.10 -1.84
C ASP A 102 5.11 -1.03 -0.34
N GLU A 103 6.20 -0.32 -0.03
CA GLU A 103 6.63 -0.09 1.36
C GLU A 103 5.63 0.77 2.15
N ILE A 104 5.10 1.84 1.54
CA ILE A 104 4.05 2.69 2.15
C ILE A 104 2.83 1.85 2.48
N LYS A 105 2.39 0.99 1.56
CA LYS A 105 1.25 0.10 1.78
C LYS A 105 1.49 -0.82 2.98
N LYS A 106 2.66 -1.47 3.04
CA LYS A 106 3.04 -2.35 4.15
C LYS A 106 3.08 -1.63 5.51
N VAL A 107 3.62 -0.42 5.55
CA VAL A 107 3.66 0.40 6.77
C VAL A 107 2.25 0.81 7.19
N THR A 108 1.38 1.14 6.22
CA THR A 108 -0.02 1.50 6.47
C THR A 108 -0.81 0.34 7.08
N GLU A 109 -0.62 -0.88 6.57
CA GLU A 109 -1.25 -2.10 7.13
C GLU A 109 -0.83 -2.30 8.60
N ARG A 110 0.46 -2.21 8.91
CA ARG A 110 0.98 -2.30 10.29
C ARG A 110 0.43 -1.21 11.21
N LEU A 111 0.24 0.00 10.70
CA LEU A 111 -0.32 1.11 11.46
C LEU A 111 -1.78 0.84 11.85
N VAL A 112 -2.57 0.22 10.96
CA VAL A 112 -3.94 -0.19 11.25
C VAL A 112 -3.97 -1.24 12.36
N GLU A 113 -3.13 -2.29 12.27
CA GLU A 113 -3.03 -3.34 13.29
C GLU A 113 -2.66 -2.77 14.67
N LEU A 114 -1.68 -1.86 14.72
CA LEU A 114 -1.26 -1.19 15.96
C LEU A 114 -2.39 -0.36 16.56
N ASN A 115 -3.14 0.40 15.75
CA ASN A 115 -4.28 1.18 16.22
C ASN A 115 -5.42 0.29 16.76
N GLU A 116 -5.68 -0.85 16.12
CA GLU A 116 -6.64 -1.83 16.63
C GLU A 116 -6.22 -2.40 17.99
N SER A 117 -4.93 -2.73 18.14
CA SER A 117 -4.38 -3.16 19.43
C SER A 117 -4.51 -2.06 20.50
N GLY A 118 -4.22 -0.81 20.13
CA GLY A 118 -4.39 0.35 21.01
C GLY A 118 -5.83 0.50 21.52
N ARG A 119 -6.82 0.41 20.63
CA ARG A 119 -8.25 0.45 21.01
C ARG A 119 -8.66 -0.69 21.95
N LYS A 120 -8.13 -1.90 21.73
CA LYS A 120 -8.38 -3.03 22.64
C LYS A 120 -7.82 -2.75 24.03
N MET A 121 -6.61 -2.20 24.11
CA MET A 121 -5.97 -1.86 25.37
C MET A 121 -6.72 -0.75 26.12
N GLU A 122 -7.19 0.28 25.42
CA GLU A 122 -8.03 1.34 25.98
C GLU A 122 -9.27 0.76 26.67
N GLY A 123 -9.97 -0.19 26.01
CA GLY A 123 -11.10 -0.89 26.60
C GLY A 123 -10.74 -1.69 27.86
N VAL A 124 -9.56 -2.32 27.90
CA VAL A 124 -9.07 -3.03 29.10
C VAL A 124 -8.81 -2.04 30.24
N VAL A 125 -8.14 -0.93 29.95
CA VAL A 125 -7.83 0.12 30.93
C VAL A 125 -9.12 0.69 31.53
N ASP A 126 -10.11 1.00 30.71
CA ASP A 126 -11.38 1.54 31.19
C ASP A 126 -12.18 0.51 32.00
N GLY A 127 -12.17 -0.76 31.60
CA GLY A 127 -12.76 -1.84 32.37
C GLY A 127 -12.10 -2.01 33.75
N LEU A 128 -10.78 -1.86 33.84
CA LEU A 128 -10.05 -1.90 35.11
C LEU A 128 -10.37 -0.67 35.98
N LYS A 129 -10.41 0.54 35.41
CA LYS A 129 -10.82 1.76 36.13
C LYS A 129 -12.19 1.60 36.78
N GLN A 130 -13.17 1.05 36.06
CA GLN A 130 -14.52 0.80 36.61
C GLN A 130 -14.49 -0.21 37.76
N LYS A 131 -13.68 -1.28 37.66
CA LYS A 131 -13.51 -2.25 38.76
C LYS A 131 -12.88 -1.63 40.00
N VAL A 132 -11.85 -0.79 39.82
CA VAL A 132 -11.20 -0.05 40.92
C VAL A 132 -12.20 0.86 41.61
N ALA A 133 -12.94 1.69 40.86
CA ALA A 133 -13.95 2.58 41.42
C ALA A 133 -15.03 1.82 42.21
N ARG A 134 -15.44 0.63 41.75
CA ARG A 134 -16.39 -0.21 42.49
C ARG A 134 -15.81 -0.71 43.82
N LEU A 135 -14.55 -1.17 43.82
CA LEU A 135 -13.88 -1.63 45.04
C LEU A 135 -13.72 -0.48 46.03
N GLU A 136 -13.40 0.73 45.58
CA GLU A 136 -13.31 1.91 46.44
C GLU A 136 -14.65 2.22 47.12
N MET A 137 -15.77 2.16 46.39
CA MET A 137 -17.11 2.34 46.96
C MET A 137 -17.45 1.26 48.00
N GLU A 138 -17.11 0.00 47.73
CA GLU A 138 -17.35 -1.12 48.65
C GLU A 138 -16.55 -0.97 49.95
N ILE A 139 -15.28 -0.58 49.84
CA ILE A 139 -14.43 -0.27 50.99
C ILE A 139 -15.02 0.91 51.79
N GLN A 140 -15.44 2.00 51.15
CA GLN A 140 -16.04 3.14 51.83
C GLN A 140 -17.31 2.75 52.60
N LYS A 141 -18.14 1.89 52.01
CA LYS A 141 -19.33 1.35 52.68
C LYS A 141 -18.96 0.54 53.93
N GLU A 142 -17.98 -0.35 53.85
CA GLU A 142 -17.58 -1.16 55.00
C GLU A 142 -16.89 -0.35 56.10
N LEU A 143 -16.12 0.68 55.74
CA LEU A 143 -15.57 1.63 56.70
C LEU A 143 -16.69 2.37 57.46
N LEU A 144 -17.74 2.79 56.75
CA LEU A 144 -18.91 3.44 57.36
C LEU A 144 -19.65 2.47 58.30
N ASN A 145 -19.90 1.23 57.86
CA ASN A 145 -20.51 0.19 58.70
C ASN A 145 -19.70 -0.03 59.99
N THR A 146 -18.38 -0.18 59.86
CA THR A 146 -17.48 -0.38 61.00
C THR A 146 -17.52 0.80 61.97
N PHE A 147 -17.57 2.03 61.45
CA PHE A 147 -17.71 3.24 62.26
C PHE A 147 -19.03 3.26 63.04
N VAL A 148 -20.15 2.88 62.42
CA VAL A 148 -21.46 2.78 63.08
C VAL A 148 -21.42 1.77 64.22
N VAL A 149 -20.88 0.57 64.00
CA VAL A 149 -20.73 -0.46 65.05
C VAL A 149 -19.87 0.04 66.21
N PHE A 150 -18.78 0.76 65.93
CA PHE A 150 -17.95 1.36 66.97
C PHE A 150 -18.72 2.40 67.80
N MET A 151 -19.54 3.24 67.17
CA MET A 151 -20.41 4.18 67.89
C MET A 151 -21.43 3.47 68.79
N GLU A 152 -22.05 2.38 68.33
CA GLU A 152 -22.97 1.59 69.15
C GLU A 152 -22.25 0.97 70.37
N LEU A 153 -21.07 0.37 70.16
CA LEU A 153 -20.27 -0.20 71.25
C LEU A 153 -19.85 0.84 72.28
N THR A 154 -19.45 2.04 71.84
CA THR A 154 -19.10 3.14 72.75
C THR A 154 -20.32 3.63 73.54
N ASN A 155 -21.51 3.65 72.95
CA ASN A 155 -22.75 3.97 73.65
C ASN A 155 -23.11 2.91 74.70
N ILE A 156 -23.01 1.62 74.35
CA ILE A 156 -23.24 0.50 75.28
C ILE A 156 -22.26 0.58 76.45
N SER A 157 -20.97 0.81 76.18
CA SER A 157 -19.94 0.95 77.20
C SER A 157 -20.25 2.09 78.19
N LYS A 158 -20.63 3.27 77.69
CA LYS A 158 -21.05 4.40 78.53
C LYS A 158 -22.26 4.05 79.40
N ALA A 159 -23.27 3.36 78.86
CA ALA A 159 -24.44 2.94 79.62
C ALA A 159 -24.10 1.95 80.74
N CYS A 160 -23.22 0.98 80.48
CA CYS A 160 -22.75 0.03 81.49
C CYS A 160 -21.98 0.73 82.62
N ILE A 161 -21.09 1.67 82.30
CA ILE A 161 -20.34 2.45 83.30
C ILE A 161 -21.31 3.23 84.20
N ALA A 162 -22.28 3.94 83.63
CA ALA A 162 -23.28 4.70 84.40
C ALA A 162 -24.11 3.80 85.32
N GLY A 163 -24.49 2.61 84.86
CA GLY A 163 -25.21 1.62 85.67
C GLY A 163 -24.38 1.14 86.87
N LEU A 164 -23.09 0.84 86.67
CA LEU A 164 -22.18 0.45 87.77
C LEU A 164 -22.00 1.58 88.80
N GLU A 165 -21.88 2.82 88.35
CA GLU A 165 -21.82 3.98 89.24
C GLU A 165 -23.10 4.14 90.06
N SER A 166 -24.27 4.00 89.45
CA SER A 166 -25.56 4.06 90.16
C SER A 166 -25.72 2.95 91.21
N PHE A 167 -25.28 1.73 90.90
CA PHE A 167 -25.32 0.60 91.83
C PHE A 167 -24.40 0.85 93.03
N ARG A 168 -23.15 1.29 92.77
CA ARG A 168 -22.18 1.64 93.82
C ARG A 168 -22.72 2.71 94.77
N VAL A 169 -23.38 3.75 94.26
CA VAL A 169 -24.00 4.80 95.09
C VAL A 169 -25.15 4.24 95.94
N ALA A 170 -25.97 3.34 95.38
CA ALA A 170 -27.06 2.70 96.12
C ALA A 170 -26.55 1.76 97.23
N SER A 171 -25.48 1.01 96.99
CA SER A 171 -24.87 0.10 97.97
C SER A 171 -24.15 0.79 99.13
N LEU A 172 -23.85 2.09 99.02
CA LEU A 172 -23.17 2.88 100.05
C LEU A 172 -24.12 3.68 100.95
N LYS A 173 -25.44 3.61 100.76
CA LYS A 173 -26.40 4.16 101.71
C LYS A 173 -26.47 3.28 102.96
N PRO A 174 -26.21 3.80 104.18
CA PRO A 174 -26.29 3.00 105.39
C PRO A 174 -27.75 2.60 105.66
N LEU A 175 -27.96 1.35 106.08
CA LEU A 175 -29.24 0.91 106.66
C LEU A 175 -29.46 1.71 107.96
N ALA A 176 -30.37 2.68 107.91
CA ALA A 176 -30.92 3.36 109.07
C ALA A 176 -32.20 2.64 109.53
#